data_AF-V8CBI0-F1
#
_entry.id   AF-V8CBI0-F1
#
_cell.length_a   1.000
_cell.length_b   1.000
_cell.length_c   1.000
_cell.angle_alpha   90.00
_cell.angle_beta   90.00
_cell.angle_gamma   90.00
#
_symmetry.space_group_name_H-M   'P 1'
#
loop_
_entity.id
_entity.type
_entity.pdbx_description
1 polymer ?
#
loop_
_entity_poly.entity_id
_entity_poly.type
_entity_poly.pdbx_seq_one_letter_code
_entity_poly.pdbx_strand_id
1 'polypeptide(L)' 'MKKLERILNNLEKVISAFGLALLGMISYLFVNAENLTLTKLVILWVGMVLACAVIAVLCLWYNKYLNQLKED' A
#
# COMPACT_ATOMS: atom_id res chain seq x y z
N MET A 1 24.08 8.94 -3.52
CA MET A 1 23.10 9.83 -2.83
C MET A 1 21.89 10.23 -3.69
N LYS A 2 21.95 11.19 -4.63
CA LYS A 2 20.75 11.70 -5.36
C LYS A 2 19.84 10.63 -6.00
N LYS A 3 20.43 9.52 -6.49
CA LYS A 3 19.67 8.42 -7.10
C LYS A 3 18.90 7.59 -6.05
N LEU A 4 19.48 7.42 -4.86
CA LEU A 4 18.90 6.65 -3.76
C LEU A 4 17.79 7.44 -3.06
N GLU A 5 17.97 8.74 -2.85
CA GLU A 5 16.92 9.65 -2.38
C GLU A 5 15.72 9.67 -3.32
N ARG A 6 15.96 9.64 -4.65
CA ARG A 6 14.87 9.55 -5.63
C ARG A 6 14.10 8.23 -5.54
N ILE A 7 14.79 7.12 -5.24
CA ILE A 7 14.16 5.80 -5.03
C ILE A 7 13.32 5.82 -3.75
N LEU A 8 13.85 6.34 -2.65
CA LEU A 8 13.14 6.52 -1.37
C LEU A 8 11.88 7.37 -1.54
N ASN A 9 11.99 8.53 -2.18
CA ASN A 9 10.83 9.41 -2.47
C ASN A 9 9.76 8.73 -3.34
N ASN A 10 10.18 7.92 -4.30
CA ASN A 10 9.23 7.15 -5.11
C ASN A 10 8.54 6.05 -4.29
N LEU A 11 9.29 5.31 -3.47
CA LEU A 11 8.74 4.29 -2.57
C LEU A 11 7.74 4.90 -1.60
N GLU A 12 8.04 6.03 -0.99
CA GLU A 12 7.14 6.74 -0.07
C GLU A 12 5.83 7.15 -0.75
N LYS A 13 5.92 7.69 -1.97
CA LYS A 13 4.73 8.03 -2.78
C LYS A 13 3.89 6.81 -3.11
N VAL A 14 4.53 5.70 -3.48
CA VAL A 14 3.81 4.45 -3.78
C VAL A 14 3.15 3.90 -2.52
N ILE A 15 3.85 3.84 -1.38
CA ILE A 15 3.28 3.41 -0.08
C ILE A 15 2.07 4.28 0.27
N SER A 16 2.20 5.60 0.14
CA SER A 16 1.11 6.55 0.42
C SER A 16 -0.09 6.35 -0.51
N ALA A 17 0.14 6.13 -1.81
CA ALA A 17 -0.92 5.84 -2.77
C ALA A 17 -1.66 4.53 -2.46
N PHE A 18 -0.94 3.49 -2.10
CA PHE A 18 -1.54 2.21 -1.68
C PHE A 18 -2.30 2.35 -0.34
N GLY A 19 -1.79 3.15 0.60
CA GLY A 19 -2.50 3.47 1.85
C GLY A 19 -3.81 4.20 1.58
N LEU A 20 -3.82 5.19 0.69
CA LEU A 20 -5.04 5.88 0.28
C LEU A 20 -6.03 4.94 -0.43
N ALA A 21 -5.53 4.05 -1.29
CA ALA A 21 -6.35 3.05 -1.96
C ALA A 21 -7.03 2.09 -0.95
N LEU A 22 -6.31 1.65 0.09
CA LEU A 22 -6.88 0.85 1.18
C LEU A 22 -8.02 1.60 1.89
N LEU A 23 -7.82 2.88 2.24
CA LEU A 23 -8.87 3.68 2.86
C LEU A 23 -10.09 3.82 1.95
N GLY A 24 -9.87 4.00 0.64
CA GLY A 24 -10.94 4.03 -0.36
C GLY A 24 -11.72 2.73 -0.43
N MET A 25 -11.04 1.58 -0.42
CA MET A 25 -11.68 0.27 -0.40
C MET A 25 -12.48 0.02 0.89
N ILE A 26 -11.95 0.42 2.04
CA ILE A 26 -12.66 0.32 3.33
C ILE A 26 -13.92 1.21 3.29
N SER A 27 -13.79 2.45 2.84
CA SER A 27 -14.90 3.39 2.72
C SER A 27 -15.99 2.87 1.79
N TYR A 28 -15.60 2.27 0.65
CA TYR A 28 -16.55 1.65 -0.27
C TYR A 28 -17.35 0.52 0.38
N LEU A 29 -16.70 -0.30 1.20
CA LEU A 29 -17.33 -1.39 1.94
C LEU A 29 -18.38 -0.86 2.92
N PHE A 30 -18.06 0.20 3.67
CA PHE A 30 -19.01 0.83 4.59
C PHE A 30 -20.20 1.47 3.88
N VAL A 31 -19.97 2.23 2.81
CA VAL A 31 -21.03 2.94 2.08
C VAL A 31 -21.98 1.97 1.37
N ASN A 32 -21.46 0.85 0.87
CA ASN A 32 -22.25 -0.08 0.06
C ASN A 32 -22.56 -1.40 0.79
N ALA A 33 -22.35 -1.47 2.10
CA ALA A 33 -22.45 -2.72 2.89
C ALA A 33 -23.77 -3.47 2.66
N GLU A 34 -24.88 -2.74 2.52
CA GLU A 34 -26.23 -3.31 2.36
C GLU A 34 -26.52 -3.78 0.92
N ASN A 35 -25.74 -3.31 -0.07
CA ASN A 35 -25.94 -3.58 -1.49
C ASN A 35 -24.85 -4.48 -2.10
N LEU A 36 -23.87 -4.93 -1.31
CA LEU A 36 -22.80 -5.79 -1.80
C LEU A 36 -23.27 -7.25 -1.89
N THR A 37 -23.18 -7.81 -3.09
CA THR A 37 -23.25 -9.26 -3.27
C THR A 37 -22.02 -9.93 -2.66
N LEU A 38 -22.20 -11.15 -2.17
CA LEU A 38 -21.16 -11.94 -1.48
C LEU A 38 -19.88 -12.08 -2.32
N THR A 39 -20.02 -12.21 -3.64
CA THR A 39 -18.89 -12.23 -4.59
C THR A 39 -18.06 -10.94 -4.58
N LYS A 40 -18.70 -9.77 -4.55
CA LYS A 40 -18.00 -8.47 -4.49
C LYS A 40 -17.25 -8.34 -3.18
N LEU A 41 -17.83 -8.81 -2.09
CA LEU A 41 -17.23 -8.77 -0.76
C LEU A 41 -15.96 -9.62 -0.69
N VAL A 42 -15.99 -10.83 -1.27
CA VAL A 42 -14.81 -11.70 -1.36
C VAL A 42 -13.70 -11.06 -2.21
N ILE A 43 -14.04 -10.52 -3.39
CA ILE A 43 -13.06 -9.83 -4.25
C ILE A 43 -12.42 -8.65 -3.50
N LEU A 44 -13.23 -7.87 -2.79
CA LEU A 44 -12.75 -6.72 -2.03
C LEU A 44 -11.81 -7.14 -0.90
N TRP A 45 -12.16 -8.21 -0.18
CA TRP A 45 -11.32 -8.80 0.88
C TRP A 45 -9.97 -9.29 0.34
N VAL A 46 -9.97 -10.03 -0.77
CA VAL A 46 -8.74 -10.50 -1.42
C VAL A 46 -7.89 -9.31 -1.87
N GLY A 47 -8.53 -8.27 -2.44
CA GLY A 47 -7.87 -7.03 -2.83
C GLY A 47 -7.20 -6.30 -1.66
N MET A 48 -7.88 -6.21 -0.52
CA MET A 48 -7.33 -5.62 0.71
C MET A 48 -6.13 -6.41 1.24
N VAL A 49 -6.22 -7.75 1.29
CA VAL A 49 -5.13 -8.60 1.76
C VAL A 49 -3.89 -8.46 0.85
N LEU A 50 -4.10 -8.46 -0.48
CA LEU A 50 -3.02 -8.24 -1.44
C LEU A 50 -2.40 -6.85 -1.29
N ALA A 51 -3.21 -5.80 -1.16
CA ALA A 51 -2.71 -4.44 -0.96
C ALA A 51 -1.87 -4.32 0.32
N CYS A 52 -2.31 -4.92 1.43
CA CYS A 52 -1.54 -4.98 2.67
C CYS A 52 -0.21 -5.73 2.49
N ALA A 53 -0.21 -6.88 1.80
CA ALA A 53 1.01 -7.64 1.53
C ALA A 53 2.02 -6.83 0.69
N VAL A 54 1.54 -6.12 -0.34
CA VAL A 54 2.37 -5.24 -1.17
C VAL A 54 2.96 -4.10 -0.35
N ILE A 55 2.16 -3.42 0.48
CA ILE A 55 2.66 -2.35 1.36
C ILE A 55 3.74 -2.88 2.31
N ALA A 56 3.54 -4.06 2.91
CA ALA A 56 4.54 -4.66 3.81
C ALA A 56 5.88 -4.87 3.09
N VAL A 57 5.86 -5.41 1.86
CA VAL A 57 7.07 -5.59 1.04
C VAL A 57 7.73 -4.24 0.71
N LEU A 58 6.94 -3.24 0.32
CA LEU A 58 7.45 -1.90 0.01
C LEU A 58 8.08 -1.24 1.24
N CYS A 59 7.50 -1.39 2.44
CA CYS A 59 8.09 -0.89 3.68
C CYS A 59 9.42 -1.57 4.00
N LEU A 60 9.54 -2.89 3.80
CA LEU A 60 10.80 -3.60 3.97
C LEU A 60 11.88 -3.08 3.00
N TRP A 61 11.49 -2.83 1.74
CA TRP A 61 12.40 -2.26 0.75
C TRP A 61 12.78 -0.82 1.11
N TYR A 62 11.83 0.01 1.54
CA TYR A 62 12.09 1.37 2.00
C TYR A 62 13.11 1.38 3.14
N ASN A 63 12.93 0.54 4.17
CA ASN A 63 13.89 0.41 5.28
C ASN A 63 15.26 -0.05 4.81
N LYS A 64 15.33 -1.00 3.86
CA LYS A 64 16.60 -1.44 3.29
C LYS A 64 17.34 -0.30 2.59
N TYR A 65 16.66 0.48 1.75
CA TYR A 65 17.26 1.62 1.05
C TYR A 65 17.59 2.77 2.01
N LEU A 66 16.79 2.98 3.05
CA LEU A 66 17.05 3.98 4.08
C LEU A 66 18.33 3.65 4.87
N ASN A 67 18.54 2.38 5.22
CA ASN A 67 19.75 1.95 5.90
C ASN A 67 20.99 2.11 5.01
N GLN A 68 20.89 1.74 3.73
CA GLN A 68 21.98 1.98 2.76
C GLN A 68 22.33 3.47 2.62
N LEU A 69 21.35 4.37 2.69
CA LEU A 69 21.60 5.81 2.67
C LEU A 69 22.32 6.33 3.93
N LYS A 70 22.13 5.66 5.08
CA LYS A 70 22.71 6.08 6.37
C LYS A 70 24.12 5.54 6.59
N GLU A 71 24.49 4.46 5.91
CA GLU A 71 25.80 3.82 5.98
C GLU A 71 26.82 4.43 4.98
N ASP A 72 26.34 5.16 3.96
CA ASP A 72 27.13 5.97 3.01
C ASP A 72 27.35 7.42 3.51
#